data_AF-A0AAV2ITP0-F1
#
_entry.id   AF-A0AAV2ITP0-F1
#
_cell.length_a   1.000
_cell.length_b   1.000
_cell.length_c   1.000
_cell.angle_alpha   90.00
_cell.angle_beta   90.00
_cell.angle_gamma   90.00
#
_symmetry.space_group_name_H-M   'P 1'
#
loop_
_entity.id
_entity.type
_entity.pdbx_description
1 polymer ?
#
loop_
_entity_poly.entity_id
_entity_poly.type
_entity_poly.pdbx_seq_one_letter_code
_entity_poly.pdbx_strand_id
1 'polypeptide(L)'
;QVTSAVIKQRLAESETTEEKISVAREKYRCVAERGSVMYFVVADIGEVDPMYQFSLKYFKQLFNNTIATSEKSDDLAVRLETCMEETTTCIYKNVARYLEQN
;
A
#
# COMPACT_ATOMS: atom_id res chain seq x y z
N GLN A 1 46.87 2.41 7.35
CA GLN A 1 45.93 1.38 6.86
C GLN A 1 44.68 1.43 7.74
N VAL A 2 43.60 2.07 7.30
CA VAL A 2 42.33 2.18 8.07
C VAL A 2 41.15 1.68 7.22
N THR A 3 41.41 0.96 6.14
CA THR A 3 40.39 0.68 5.12
C THR A 3 39.60 -0.60 5.41
N SER A 4 40.26 -1.69 5.82
CA SER A 4 39.58 -2.99 5.99
C SER A 4 38.67 -3.06 7.23
N ALA A 5 39.10 -2.49 8.36
CA ALA A 5 38.32 -2.48 9.59
C ALA A 5 37.03 -1.63 9.45
N VAL A 6 37.15 -0.44 8.84
CA VAL A 6 36.00 0.44 8.57
C VAL A 6 35.04 -0.18 7.58
N ILE A 7 35.53 -0.84 6.51
CA ILE A 7 34.66 -1.55 5.56
C ILE A 7 33.90 -2.68 6.25
N LYS A 8 34.56 -3.48 7.10
CA LYS A 8 33.90 -4.55 7.85
C LYS A 8 32.82 -4.03 8.79
N GLN A 9 33.08 -2.91 9.48
CA GLN A 9 32.09 -2.29 10.35
C GLN A 9 30.87 -1.78 9.56
N ARG A 10 31.11 -1.06 8.46
CA ARG A 10 30.04 -0.56 7.57
C ARG A 10 29.17 -1.69 7.01
N LEU A 11 29.80 -2.83 6.67
CA LEU A 11 29.09 -4.00 6.17
C LEU A 11 28.14 -4.57 7.24
N ALA A 12 28.62 -4.77 8.47
CA ALA A 12 27.81 -5.25 9.58
C ALA A 12 26.66 -4.29 9.94
N GLU A 13 26.91 -2.98 9.89
CA GLU A 13 25.88 -1.95 10.08
C GLU A 13 24.81 -2.00 8.97
N SER A 14 25.22 -2.22 7.72
CA SER A 14 24.33 -2.35 6.57
C SER A 14 23.44 -3.58 6.71
N GLU A 15 23.99 -4.74 7.04
CA GLU A 15 23.25 -5.99 7.23
C GLU A 15 22.17 -5.84 8.33
N THR A 16 22.56 -5.26 9.47
CA THR A 16 21.62 -4.99 10.58
C THR A 16 20.50 -4.02 10.16
N THR A 17 20.82 -3.03 9.32
CA THR A 17 19.84 -2.05 8.83
C THR A 17 18.89 -2.69 7.84
N GLU A 18 19.41 -3.53 6.94
CA GLU A 18 18.61 -4.27 5.96
C GLU A 18 17.62 -5.23 6.64
N GLU A 19 18.06 -5.94 7.67
CA GLU A 19 17.18 -6.81 8.46
C GLU A 19 16.04 -6.02 9.11
N LYS A 20 16.34 -4.87 9.73
CA LYS A 20 15.31 -4.00 10.31
C LYS A 20 14.32 -3.49 9.27
N ILE A 21 14.81 -3.10 8.09
CA ILE A 21 13.95 -2.68 6.98
C ILE A 21 13.06 -3.82 6.50
N SER A 22 13.62 -5.03 6.38
CA SER A 22 12.89 -6.22 5.95
C SER A 22 11.76 -6.56 6.93
N VAL A 23 12.07 -6.60 8.23
CA VAL A 23 11.08 -6.82 9.29
C VAL A 23 10.01 -5.74 9.30
N ALA A 24 10.38 -4.47 9.12
CA ALA A 24 9.42 -3.38 9.04
C ALA A 24 8.50 -3.51 7.81
N ARG A 25 9.04 -3.84 6.64
CA ARG A 25 8.28 -4.05 5.40
C ARG A 25 7.29 -5.20 5.52
N GLU A 26 7.70 -6.30 6.16
CA GLU A 26 6.86 -7.49 6.31
C GLU A 26 5.55 -7.19 7.03
N LYS A 27 5.60 -6.31 8.04
CA LYS A 27 4.42 -5.90 8.80
C LYS A 27 3.33 -5.26 7.93
N TYR A 28 3.69 -4.62 6.82
CA TYR A 28 2.74 -3.97 5.90
C TYR A 28 2.37 -4.84 4.69
N ARG A 29 2.92 -6.06 4.56
CA ARG A 29 2.72 -6.92 3.39
C ARG A 29 1.24 -7.24 3.16
N CYS A 30 0.47 -7.49 4.21
CA CYS A 30 -0.96 -7.77 4.14
C CYS A 30 -1.76 -6.64 3.46
N VAL A 31 -1.47 -5.38 3.81
CA VAL A 31 -2.12 -4.21 3.20
C VAL A 31 -1.71 -4.05 1.74
N ALA A 32 -0.44 -4.30 1.41
CA ALA A 32 0.04 -4.24 0.03
C ALA A 32 -0.59 -5.33 -0.86
N GLU A 33 -0.73 -6.55 -0.35
CA GLU A 33 -1.40 -7.66 -1.03
C GLU A 33 -2.88 -7.32 -1.28
N ARG A 34 -3.59 -6.81 -0.25
CA ARG A 34 -4.98 -6.37 -0.38
C ARG A 34 -5.14 -5.26 -1.42
N GLY A 35 -4.24 -4.27 -1.41
CA GLY A 35 -4.22 -3.19 -2.39
C GLY A 35 -4.00 -3.69 -3.82
N SER A 36 -3.13 -4.69 -4.01
CA SER A 36 -2.89 -5.34 -5.31
C SER A 36 -4.15 -6.01 -5.84
N VAL A 37 -4.79 -6.85 -5.02
CA VAL A 37 -6.05 -7.53 -5.38
C VAL A 37 -7.12 -6.51 -5.78
N MET A 38 -7.27 -5.45 -4.98
CA MET A 38 -8.26 -4.42 -5.22
C MET A 38 -8.01 -3.63 -6.51
N TYR A 39 -6.75 -3.38 -6.88
CA TYR A 39 -6.43 -2.75 -8.16
C TYR A 39 -6.85 -3.62 -9.34
N PHE A 40 -6.53 -4.91 -9.32
CA PHE A 40 -6.91 -5.82 -10.41
C PHE A 40 -8.43 -5.93 -10.54
N VAL A 41 -9.16 -6.07 -9.44
CA VAL A 41 -10.64 -6.05 -9.48
C VAL A 41 -11.18 -4.78 -10.14
N VAL A 42 -10.62 -3.61 -9.81
CA VAL A 42 -11.05 -2.33 -10.42
C VAL A 42 -10.67 -2.28 -11.90
N ALA A 43 -9.51 -2.81 -12.29
CA ALA A 43 -9.08 -2.86 -13.67
C ALA A 43 -9.98 -3.78 -14.52
N ASP A 44 -10.37 -4.93 -13.97
CA ASP A 44 -11.24 -5.91 -14.64
C ASP A 44 -12.64 -5.35 -14.90
N ILE A 45 -13.15 -4.43 -14.07
CA ILE A 45 -14.43 -3.74 -14.33
C ILE A 45 -14.36 -2.91 -15.62
N GLY A 46 -13.19 -2.35 -15.95
CA GLY A 46 -12.98 -1.63 -17.20
C GLY A 46 -13.05 -2.51 -18.46
N GLU A 47 -12.93 -3.83 -18.32
CA GLU A 47 -13.14 -4.76 -19.43
C GLU A 47 -14.63 -4.96 -19.75
N VAL A 48 -15.51 -4.79 -18.75
CA VAL A 48 -16.96 -4.90 -18.91
C VAL A 48 -17.51 -3.68 -19.66
N ASP A 49 -17.05 -2.49 -19.29
CA ASP A 49 -17.41 -1.25 -19.99
C ASP A 49 -16.22 -0.26 -19.95
N PRO A 50 -15.76 0.24 -21.11
CA PRO A 50 -14.64 1.19 -21.22
C PRO A 50 -14.80 2.46 -20.38
N MET A 51 -16.02 2.81 -19.99
CA MET A 51 -16.31 3.92 -19.10
C MET A 51 -15.68 3.73 -17.71
N TYR A 52 -15.55 2.50 -17.21
CA TYR A 52 -14.96 2.20 -15.89
C TYR A 52 -13.44 2.02 -15.92
N GLN A 53 -12.75 2.58 -16.91
CA GLN A 53 -11.32 2.41 -17.05
C GLN A 53 -10.53 3.35 -16.12
N PHE A 54 -10.08 2.82 -14.97
CA PHE A 54 -9.27 3.56 -14.02
C PHE A 54 -7.77 3.34 -14.25
N SER A 55 -6.99 4.43 -14.32
CA SER A 55 -5.53 4.33 -14.40
C SER A 55 -4.91 3.87 -13.07
N LEU A 56 -3.81 3.12 -13.15
CA LEU A 56 -3.00 2.77 -11.97
C LEU A 56 -2.55 4.02 -11.19
N LYS A 57 -2.29 5.13 -11.89
CA LYS A 57 -1.92 6.40 -11.24
C LYS A 57 -3.05 6.91 -10.36
N TYR A 58 -4.28 6.93 -10.88
CA TYR A 58 -5.46 7.34 -10.13
C TYR A 58 -5.71 6.44 -8.92
N PHE A 59 -5.67 5.11 -9.12
CA PHE A 59 -5.83 4.14 -8.03
C PHE A 59 -4.81 4.37 -6.92
N LYS A 60 -3.52 4.52 -7.25
CA LYS A 60 -2.46 4.78 -6.27
C LYS A 60 -2.68 6.07 -5.50
N GLN A 61 -3.12 7.13 -6.19
CA GLN A 61 -3.43 8.41 -5.53
C GLN A 61 -4.57 8.27 -4.54
N LEU A 62 -5.66 7.60 -4.94
CA LEU A 62 -6.80 7.34 -4.06
C LEU A 62 -6.40 6.49 -2.86
N PHE A 63 -5.74 5.36 -3.10
CA PHE A 63 -5.28 4.43 -2.06
C PHE A 63 -4.34 5.10 -1.05
N ASN A 64 -3.32 5.83 -1.53
CA ASN A 64 -2.39 6.54 -0.66
C ASN A 64 -3.08 7.66 0.13
N ASN A 65 -4.04 8.35 -0.48
CA ASN A 65 -4.80 9.39 0.21
C ASN A 65 -5.64 8.79 1.34
N THR A 66 -6.36 7.69 1.09
CA THR A 66 -7.14 7.00 2.12
C THR A 66 -6.24 6.51 3.27
N ILE A 67 -5.06 5.96 2.97
CA ILE A 67 -4.10 5.61 4.03
C ILE A 67 -3.65 6.86 4.80
N ALA A 68 -3.41 7.99 4.14
CA ALA A 68 -2.97 9.21 4.83
C ALA A 68 -4.05 9.82 5.73
N THR A 69 -5.33 9.72 5.35
CA THR A 69 -6.46 10.34 6.06
C THR A 69 -7.15 9.42 7.07
N SER A 70 -6.93 8.11 6.98
CA SER A 70 -7.52 7.12 7.88
C SER A 70 -7.07 7.28 9.32
N GLU A 71 -7.90 6.80 10.25
CA GLU A 71 -7.65 6.95 11.68
C GLU A 71 -6.32 6.33 12.11
N LYS A 72 -5.49 7.11 12.80
CA LYS A 72 -4.17 6.67 13.27
C LYS A 72 -4.32 5.96 14.61
N SER A 73 -3.60 4.86 14.77
CA SER A 73 -3.50 4.10 16.02
C SER A 73 -2.03 3.82 16.32
N ASP A 74 -1.69 3.82 17.61
CA ASP A 74 -0.36 3.42 18.10
C ASP A 74 -0.16 1.89 18.01
N ASP A 75 -1.26 1.13 17.99
CA ASP A 75 -1.24 -0.30 17.69
C ASP A 75 -1.22 -0.52 16.18
N LEU A 76 -0.13 -1.10 15.70
CA LEU A 76 0.06 -1.37 14.28
C LEU A 76 -1.00 -2.32 13.71
N ALA A 77 -1.40 -3.36 14.44
CA ALA A 77 -2.39 -4.31 13.94
C ALA A 77 -3.74 -3.60 13.73
N VAL A 78 -4.17 -2.81 14.72
CA VAL A 78 -5.40 -1.99 14.61
C VAL A 78 -5.26 -1.01 13.44
N ARG A 79 -4.11 -0.33 13.31
CA ARG A 79 -3.88 0.62 12.23
C ARG A 79 -3.97 -0.03 10.85
N LEU A 80 -3.43 -1.23 10.68
CA LEU A 80 -3.48 -1.97 9.41
C LEU A 80 -4.91 -2.40 9.08
N GLU A 81 -5.66 -2.87 10.07
CA GLU A 81 -7.08 -3.22 9.91
C GLU A 81 -7.92 -2.03 9.47
N THR A 82 -7.80 -0.89 10.17
CA THR A 82 -8.47 0.36 9.78
C THR A 82 -8.10 0.78 8.36
N CYS A 83 -6.81 0.73 7.99
CA CYS A 83 -6.38 1.03 6.61
C CYS A 83 -7.07 0.12 5.59
N MET A 84 -7.18 -1.19 5.86
CA MET A 84 -7.79 -2.15 4.93
C MET A 84 -9.30 -1.90 4.76
N GLU A 85 -10.02 -1.64 5.85
CA GLU A 85 -11.46 -1.38 5.81
C GLU A 85 -11.79 -0.05 5.12
N GLU A 86 -11.06 1.01 5.46
CA GLU A 86 -11.27 2.32 4.87
C GLU A 86 -10.92 2.35 3.38
N THR A 87 -9.79 1.72 2.99
CA THR A 87 -9.42 1.64 1.57
C THR A 87 -10.45 0.86 0.77
N THR A 88 -10.92 -0.28 1.28
CA THR A 88 -11.99 -1.08 0.65
C THR A 88 -13.26 -0.25 0.46
N THR A 89 -13.71 0.42 1.53
CA THR A 89 -14.92 1.25 1.50
C THR A 89 -14.78 2.44 0.56
N CYS A 90 -13.62 3.12 0.58
CA CYS A 90 -13.36 4.28 -0.24
C CYS A 90 -13.37 3.92 -1.72
N ILE A 91 -12.67 2.85 -2.11
CA ILE A 91 -12.59 2.41 -3.50
C ILE A 91 -13.95 1.92 -3.99
N TYR A 92 -14.65 1.11 -3.20
CA TYR A 92 -16.01 0.68 -3.54
C TYR A 92 -16.94 1.86 -3.80
N LYS A 93 -16.97 2.86 -2.90
CA LYS A 93 -17.80 4.06 -3.06
C LYS A 93 -17.41 4.90 -4.30
N ASN A 94 -16.12 5.01 -4.60
CA ASN A 94 -15.67 5.76 -5.78
C ASN A 94 -16.08 5.06 -7.08
N VAL A 95 -15.93 3.74 -7.15
CA VAL A 95 -16.38 2.95 -8.30
C VAL A 95 -17.90 2.97 -8.42
N ALA A 96 -18.64 2.78 -7.32
CA ALA A 96 -20.10 2.81 -7.30
C ALA A 96 -20.67 4.17 -7.71
N ARG A 97 -20.08 5.27 -7.24
CA ARG A 97 -20.50 6.62 -7.68
C ARG A 97 -20.33 6.81 -9.18
N TYR A 98 -19.29 6.22 -9.79
CA TYR A 98 -19.08 6.29 -11.23
C TYR A 98 -20.18 5.53 -12.01
N LEU A 99 -20.73 4.45 -11.42
CA LEU A 99 -21.89 3.71 -11.94
C LEU A 99 -23.20 4.52 -11.86
N GLU A 100 -23.40 5.32 -10.80
CA GLU A 100 -24.65 6.08 -10.61
C GLU A 100 -24.72 7.38 -11.43
N GLN A 101 -23.57 7.92 -11.83
CA GLN A 101 -23.47 9.22 -12.51
C GLN A 101 -23.45 9.13 -14.04
N ASN A 102 -23.47 7.92 -14.60
CA ASN A 102 -23.48 7.65 -16.03
C ASN A 102 -24.54 6.60 -16.37
#